data_AF-A0A935EJN4-F1
#
_entry.id   AF-A0A935EJN4-F1
#
_cell.length_a   1.000
_cell.length_b   1.000
_cell.length_c   1.000
_cell.angle_alpha   90.00
_cell.angle_beta   90.00
_cell.angle_gamma   90.00
#
_symmetry.space_group_name_H-M   'P 1'
#
loop_
_entity.id
_entity.type
_entity.pdbx_description
1 polymer ?
#
loop_
_entity_poly.entity_id
_entity_poly.type
_entity_poly.pdbx_seq_one_letter_code
_entity_poly.pdbx_strand_id
1 'polypeptide(L)'
;MRYFHGTTLSNARDIETNGIDPARIGTGLWLGWGFYFFENGFEHAKSWAQKDVEKSGGVAAVIEAELDLRNVLDLSDRNHWPGIGQTYEKLKNEVRVGTQTGMTILHASDEQFQSESWKHPVDHLVLDEYSDALMLELQPSGEKLGAIRCPFTSGRIVYEGSWFGRRSCVMLCLKDFGLMSGFEIHSGF
;
A
#
# COMPACT_ATOMS: atom_id res chain seq x y z
N MET A 1 12.86 -0.74 13.80
CA MET A 1 11.39 -0.94 13.79
C MET A 1 11.10 -2.14 12.91
N ARG A 2 10.06 -2.94 13.20
CA ARG A 2 9.77 -4.17 12.44
C ARG A 2 8.52 -3.99 11.57
N TYR A 3 8.58 -4.55 10.37
CA TYR A 3 7.54 -4.45 9.35
C TYR A 3 7.11 -5.84 8.92
N PHE A 4 5.81 -6.04 8.76
CA PHE A 4 5.23 -7.37 8.59
C PHE A 4 4.40 -7.47 7.31
N HIS A 5 4.67 -8.48 6.48
CA HIS A 5 3.92 -8.77 5.26
C HIS A 5 3.27 -10.15 5.36
N GLY A 6 1.95 -10.22 5.19
CA GLY A 6 1.20 -11.48 5.21
C GLY A 6 1.10 -12.10 3.82
N THR A 7 1.44 -13.38 3.69
CA THR A 7 1.37 -14.10 2.41
C THR A 7 1.31 -15.62 2.63
N THR A 8 1.49 -16.42 1.57
CA THR A 8 1.64 -17.87 1.66
C THR A 8 3.09 -18.26 1.93
N LEU A 9 3.33 -19.41 2.58
CA LEU A 9 4.69 -19.89 2.87
C LEU A 9 5.52 -20.12 1.59
N SER A 10 4.88 -20.57 0.51
CA SER A 10 5.57 -20.71 -0.78
C SER A 10 6.03 -19.36 -1.32
N ASN A 11 5.19 -18.33 -1.26
CA ASN A 11 5.56 -16.98 -1.69
C ASN A 11 6.61 -16.34 -0.78
N ALA A 12 6.52 -16.55 0.55
CA ALA A 12 7.54 -16.05 1.48
C ALA A 12 8.93 -16.63 1.20
N ARG A 13 9.02 -17.94 0.96
CA ARG A 13 10.29 -18.62 0.61
C ARG A 13 10.82 -18.19 -0.76
N ASP A 14 9.92 -17.96 -1.71
CA ASP A 14 10.30 -17.46 -3.02
C ASP A 14 10.89 -16.04 -2.91
N ILE A 15 10.29 -15.16 -2.13
CA ILE A 15 10.82 -13.82 -1.85
C ILE A 15 12.17 -13.89 -1.11
N GLU A 16 12.32 -14.79 -0.15
CA GLU A 16 13.59 -15.01 0.55
C GLU A 16 14.71 -15.41 -0.41
N THR A 17 14.40 -16.29 -1.36
CA THR A 17 15.39 -16.87 -2.28
C THR A 17 15.69 -15.95 -3.46
N ASN A 18 14.67 -15.36 -4.04
CA ASN A 18 14.73 -14.65 -5.33
C ASN A 18 14.56 -13.13 -5.20
N GLY A 19 14.26 -12.64 -3.99
CA GLY A 19 13.86 -11.26 -3.77
C GLY A 19 12.42 -11.00 -4.20
N ILE A 20 11.98 -9.75 -4.02
CA ILE A 20 10.67 -9.30 -4.47
C ILE A 20 10.68 -9.17 -6.00
N ASP A 21 9.82 -9.92 -6.68
CA ASP A 21 9.59 -9.77 -8.12
C ASP A 21 8.55 -8.66 -8.40
N PRO A 22 8.95 -7.53 -9.00
CA PRO A 22 8.03 -6.44 -9.35
C PRO A 22 6.85 -6.89 -10.21
N ALA A 23 7.02 -7.89 -11.08
CA ALA A 23 5.99 -8.35 -11.99
C ALA A 23 4.86 -9.13 -11.27
N ARG A 24 5.09 -9.55 -10.02
CA ARG A 24 4.14 -10.29 -9.19
C ARG A 24 3.43 -9.44 -8.16
N ILE A 25 3.75 -8.14 -8.10
CA ILE A 25 3.06 -7.20 -7.23
C ILE A 25 1.67 -6.92 -7.81
N GLY A 26 0.64 -7.21 -7.00
CA GLY A 26 -0.74 -6.97 -7.37
C GLY A 26 -1.04 -5.49 -7.62
N THR A 27 -1.98 -5.22 -8.53
CA THR A 27 -2.48 -3.87 -8.82
C THR A 27 -3.71 -3.53 -7.97
N GLY A 28 -4.08 -2.25 -7.90
CA GLY A 28 -5.33 -1.82 -7.26
C GLY A 28 -5.28 -1.69 -5.73
N LEU A 29 -4.09 -1.70 -5.13
CA LEU A 29 -3.90 -1.37 -3.73
C LEU A 29 -3.79 0.15 -3.55
N TRP A 30 -4.53 0.69 -2.61
CA TRP A 30 -4.76 2.13 -2.47
C TRP A 30 -3.57 3.05 -2.20
N LEU A 31 -2.41 2.56 -1.75
CA LEU A 31 -1.19 3.38 -1.62
C LEU A 31 -0.33 3.34 -2.89
N GLY A 32 -0.95 3.02 -4.02
CA GLY A 32 -0.26 2.87 -5.30
C GLY A 32 0.43 1.51 -5.47
N TRP A 33 1.24 1.39 -6.51
CA TRP A 33 2.03 0.20 -6.80
C TRP A 33 3.23 0.08 -5.85
N GLY A 34 3.46 -1.11 -5.29
CA GLY A 34 4.60 -1.39 -4.42
C GLY A 34 4.38 -2.60 -3.51
N PHE A 35 5.34 -2.89 -2.64
CA PHE A 35 5.28 -4.05 -1.75
C PHE A 35 4.83 -3.65 -0.34
N TYR A 36 3.76 -4.26 0.16
CA TYR A 36 3.02 -3.73 1.32
C TYR A 36 3.41 -4.38 2.64
N PHE A 37 3.60 -3.56 3.68
CA PHE A 37 3.84 -4.00 5.05
C PHE A 37 2.87 -3.34 6.03
N PHE A 38 2.69 -3.99 7.18
CA PHE A 38 2.15 -3.39 8.39
C PHE A 38 3.29 -3.04 9.33
N GLU A 39 3.40 -1.77 9.73
CA GLU A 39 4.38 -1.31 10.71
C GLU A 39 3.98 -1.80 12.11
N ASN A 40 4.88 -2.55 12.77
CA ASN A 40 4.63 -3.19 14.07
C ASN A 40 3.32 -4.01 14.14
N GLY A 41 2.86 -4.53 13.00
CA GLY A 41 1.53 -5.13 12.85
C GLY A 41 1.55 -6.62 12.51
N PHE A 42 2.23 -7.45 13.31
CA PHE A 42 2.27 -8.91 13.10
C PHE A 42 0.88 -9.54 12.98
N GLU A 43 -0.03 -9.23 13.92
CA GLU A 43 -1.40 -9.78 13.91
C GLU A 43 -2.21 -9.34 12.67
N HIS A 44 -1.95 -8.14 12.17
CA HIS A 44 -2.53 -7.65 10.92
C HIS A 44 -2.03 -8.44 9.71
N ALA A 45 -0.71 -8.62 9.62
CA ALA A 45 -0.09 -9.44 8.58
C ALA A 45 -0.58 -10.89 8.64
N LYS A 46 -0.66 -11.48 9.84
CA LYS A 46 -1.19 -12.83 10.07
C LYS A 46 -2.64 -12.96 9.59
N SER A 47 -3.51 -12.02 9.96
CA SER A 47 -4.91 -12.02 9.51
C SER A 47 -5.02 -11.90 7.99
N TRP A 48 -4.13 -11.13 7.35
CA TRP A 48 -4.08 -11.04 5.89
C TRP A 48 -3.62 -12.35 5.24
N ALA A 49 -2.54 -12.95 5.76
CA ALA A 49 -2.02 -14.24 5.29
C ALA A 49 -3.09 -15.35 5.37
N GLN A 50 -3.87 -15.40 6.45
CA GLN A 50 -4.96 -16.36 6.63
C GLN A 50 -6.05 -16.19 5.56
N LYS A 51 -6.45 -14.95 5.25
CA LYS A 51 -7.41 -14.68 4.18
C LYS A 51 -6.88 -15.00 2.79
N ASP A 52 -5.58 -14.84 2.59
CA ASP A 52 -4.94 -15.16 1.31
C ASP A 52 -4.95 -16.67 1.07
N VAL A 53 -4.58 -17.47 2.08
CA VAL A 53 -4.64 -18.94 1.97
C VAL A 53 -6.05 -19.51 1.94
N GLU A 54 -7.05 -18.84 2.54
CA GLU A 54 -8.46 -19.22 2.37
C GLU A 54 -8.89 -19.17 0.90
N LYS A 55 -8.29 -18.28 0.10
CA LYS A 55 -8.59 -18.12 -1.33
C LYS A 55 -7.68 -18.97 -2.23
N SER A 56 -6.39 -19.02 -1.92
CA SER A 56 -5.35 -19.61 -2.77
C SER A 56 -4.90 -21.01 -2.35
N GLY A 57 -5.25 -21.44 -1.14
CA GLY A 57 -4.72 -22.65 -0.49
C GLY A 57 -3.31 -22.46 0.09
N GLY A 58 -2.77 -23.53 0.66
CA GLY A 58 -1.40 -23.55 1.21
C GLY A 58 -1.31 -23.24 2.70
N VAL A 59 -0.14 -22.78 3.14
CA VAL A 59 0.18 -22.50 4.55
C VAL A 59 0.37 -21.00 4.70
N ALA A 60 -0.30 -20.38 5.68
CA ALA A 60 -0.16 -18.96 5.95
C ALA A 60 1.24 -18.67 6.51
N ALA A 61 1.85 -17.58 6.06
CA ALA A 61 3.14 -17.11 6.53
C ALA A 61 3.15 -15.58 6.67
N VAL A 62 3.98 -15.10 7.60
CA VAL A 62 4.28 -13.68 7.77
C VAL A 62 5.78 -13.49 7.58
N ILE A 63 6.14 -12.59 6.67
CA ILE A 63 7.51 -12.08 6.55
C ILE A 63 7.65 -10.94 7.56
N GLU A 64 8.65 -11.03 8.41
CA GLU A 64 9.15 -9.92 9.21
C GLU A 64 10.42 -9.36 8.56
N ALA A 65 10.46 -8.04 8.40
CA ALA A 65 11.60 -7.32 7.83
C ALA A 65 11.97 -6.09 8.68
N GLU A 66 13.24 -5.72 8.64
CA GLU A 66 13.68 -4.35 8.95
C GLU A 66 13.71 -3.56 7.64
N LEU A 67 13.34 -2.28 7.70
CA LEU A 67 13.35 -1.41 6.53
C LEU A 67 14.18 -0.18 6.85
N ASP A 68 15.16 0.12 6.00
CA ASP A 68 15.94 1.35 6.02
C ASP A 68 15.14 2.47 5.34
N LEU A 69 14.14 3.00 6.06
CA LEU A 69 13.23 4.00 5.52
C LEU A 69 13.93 5.35 5.31
N ARG A 70 14.18 5.67 4.05
CA ARG A 70 14.64 6.98 3.55
C ARG A 70 13.66 7.48 2.51
N ASN A 71 13.46 8.79 2.43
CA ASN A 71 12.53 9.44 1.50
C ASN A 71 11.13 8.82 1.52
N VAL A 72 10.46 8.95 2.67
CA VAL A 72 9.11 8.42 2.88
C VAL A 72 8.09 9.51 2.64
N LEU A 73 7.11 9.25 1.78
CA LEU A 73 5.88 10.02 1.70
C LEU A 73 4.97 9.59 2.86
N ASP A 74 5.03 10.33 3.97
CA ASP A 74 4.18 10.07 5.15
C ASP A 74 2.86 10.85 5.03
N LEU A 75 1.75 10.13 4.84
CA LEU A 75 0.42 10.72 4.68
C LEU A 75 -0.14 11.30 5.99
N SER A 76 0.51 11.07 7.13
CA SER A 76 0.22 11.82 8.36
C SER A 76 0.78 13.25 8.32
N ASP A 77 1.76 13.52 7.45
CA ASP A 77 2.20 14.89 7.16
C ASP A 77 1.22 15.56 6.17
N ARG A 78 0.55 16.59 6.68
CA ARG A 78 -0.43 17.37 5.92
C ARG A 78 0.20 18.24 4.83
N ASN A 79 1.52 18.41 4.83
CA ASN A 79 2.22 19.18 3.80
C ASN A 79 2.06 18.56 2.40
N HIS A 80 1.85 17.25 2.31
CA HIS A 80 1.62 16.56 1.03
C HIS A 80 0.19 16.67 0.51
N TRP A 81 -0.77 16.98 1.39
CA TRP A 81 -2.20 16.90 1.06
C TRP A 81 -2.63 17.88 -0.05
N PRO A 82 -2.15 19.14 -0.09
CA PRO A 82 -2.44 20.03 -1.21
C PRO A 82 -1.95 19.45 -2.54
N GLY A 83 -0.76 18.84 -2.58
CA GLY A 83 -0.20 18.21 -3.77
C GLY A 83 -1.04 17.02 -4.24
N ILE A 84 -1.39 16.11 -3.33
CA ILE A 84 -2.26 14.96 -3.61
C ILE A 84 -3.63 15.43 -4.15
N GLY A 85 -4.23 16.46 -3.55
CA GLY A 85 -5.50 17.03 -4.00
C GLY A 85 -5.41 17.65 -5.41
N GLN A 86 -4.31 18.34 -5.72
CA GLN A 86 -4.06 18.88 -7.05
C GLN A 86 -3.87 17.76 -8.09
N THR A 87 -3.16 16.69 -7.74
CA THR A 87 -3.00 15.51 -8.59
C THR A 87 -4.36 14.87 -8.92
N TYR A 88 -5.24 14.73 -7.94
CA TYR A 88 -6.60 14.23 -8.17
C TYR A 88 -7.38 15.12 -9.16
N GLU A 89 -7.39 16.43 -8.95
CA GLU A 89 -8.11 17.36 -9.84
C GLU A 89 -7.51 17.38 -11.26
N LYS A 90 -6.18 17.26 -11.40
CA LYS A 90 -5.50 17.10 -12.70
C LYS A 90 -6.01 15.84 -13.41
N LEU A 91 -5.90 14.67 -12.77
CA LEU A 91 -6.31 13.39 -13.34
C LEU A 91 -7.79 13.40 -13.74
N LYS A 92 -8.66 13.94 -12.89
CA LYS A 92 -10.10 14.10 -13.16
C LYS A 92 -10.37 14.94 -14.42
N ASN A 93 -9.56 15.96 -14.68
CA ASN A 93 -9.70 16.81 -15.88
C ASN A 93 -9.10 16.17 -17.13
N GLU A 94 -7.98 15.44 -17.02
CA GLU A 94 -7.37 14.73 -18.14
C GLU A 94 -8.26 13.59 -18.66
N VAL A 95 -8.92 12.85 -17.76
CA VAL A 95 -9.86 11.78 -18.16
C VAL A 95 -11.06 12.32 -18.95
N ARG A 96 -11.45 13.59 -18.73
CA ARG A 96 -12.50 14.24 -19.53
C ARG A 96 -12.10 14.53 -20.98
N VAL A 97 -10.82 14.54 -21.30
CA VAL A 97 -10.28 14.97 -22.62
C VAL A 97 -9.84 13.80 -23.51
N GLY A 98 -9.86 12.57 -23.00
CA GLY A 98 -9.80 11.35 -23.79
C GLY A 98 -8.44 10.64 -23.81
N THR A 99 -8.34 9.54 -23.07
CA THR A 99 -7.55 8.33 -23.38
C THR A 99 -8.16 7.13 -22.63
N GLN A 100 -8.14 5.96 -23.27
CA GLN A 100 -8.98 4.81 -22.94
C GLN A 100 -8.46 3.90 -21.80
N THR A 101 -7.48 4.35 -21.03
CA THR A 101 -6.80 3.53 -20.00
C THR A 101 -6.92 4.22 -18.64
N GLY A 102 -7.89 3.76 -17.83
CA GLY A 102 -8.29 4.34 -16.53
C GLY A 102 -9.78 4.71 -16.41
N MET A 103 -10.50 4.65 -17.54
CA MET A 103 -11.77 5.35 -17.80
C MET A 103 -13.01 5.02 -16.94
N THR A 104 -13.02 3.98 -16.10
CA THR A 104 -14.25 3.61 -15.35
C THR A 104 -14.24 4.03 -13.88
N ILE A 105 -13.07 4.34 -13.31
CA ILE A 105 -12.90 4.55 -11.86
C ILE A 105 -13.09 6.02 -11.45
N LEU A 106 -12.63 6.97 -12.27
CA LEU A 106 -12.72 8.41 -11.97
C LEU A 106 -14.08 9.05 -12.34
N HIS A 107 -14.96 8.30 -13.01
CA HIS A 107 -16.31 8.73 -13.42
C HIS A 107 -17.44 7.95 -12.75
N ALA A 108 -17.15 7.21 -11.68
CA ALA A 108 -18.17 6.67 -10.79
C ALA A 108 -19.06 7.83 -10.29
N SER A 109 -20.39 7.66 -10.29
CA SER A 109 -21.29 8.65 -9.69
C SER A 109 -20.93 8.88 -8.21
N ASP A 110 -21.33 10.01 -7.62
CA ASP A 110 -21.11 10.28 -6.18
C ASP A 110 -21.62 9.12 -5.28
N GLU A 111 -22.66 8.40 -5.72
CA GLU A 111 -23.17 7.17 -5.08
C GLU A 111 -22.23 5.96 -5.24
N GLN A 112 -21.58 5.79 -6.39
CA GLN A 112 -20.64 4.69 -6.64
C GLN A 112 -19.32 4.89 -5.88
N PHE A 113 -18.88 6.14 -5.69
CA PHE A 113 -17.72 6.53 -4.89
C PHE A 113 -17.84 6.17 -3.39
N GLN A 114 -19.05 5.94 -2.88
CA GLN A 114 -19.25 5.64 -1.45
C GLN A 114 -18.98 4.16 -1.08
N SER A 115 -18.88 3.27 -2.06
CA SER A 115 -18.54 1.87 -1.78
C SER A 115 -17.04 1.70 -1.51
N GLU A 116 -16.67 1.00 -0.43
CA GLU A 116 -15.26 0.78 -0.04
C GLU A 116 -14.42 0.16 -1.18
N SER A 117 -15.04 -0.59 -2.10
CA SER A 117 -14.35 -1.24 -3.21
C SER A 117 -13.88 -0.31 -4.33
N TRP A 118 -14.42 0.91 -4.45
CA TRP A 118 -14.08 1.86 -5.53
C TRP A 118 -13.15 3.01 -5.12
N LYS A 119 -12.95 3.23 -3.83
CA LYS A 119 -12.00 4.26 -3.33
C LYS A 119 -10.55 3.84 -3.56
N HIS A 120 -10.25 2.56 -3.37
CA HIS A 120 -8.89 2.06 -3.49
C HIS A 120 -8.28 2.23 -4.89
N PRO A 121 -8.99 2.01 -6.00
CA PRO A 121 -8.43 2.28 -7.33
C PRO A 121 -8.19 3.77 -7.65
N VAL A 122 -9.00 4.69 -7.09
CA VAL A 122 -8.77 6.14 -7.22
C VAL A 122 -7.53 6.55 -6.43
N ASP A 123 -7.49 6.18 -5.14
CA ASP A 123 -6.36 6.48 -4.26
C ASP A 123 -5.06 5.91 -4.84
N HIS A 124 -5.11 4.68 -5.39
CA HIS A 124 -3.99 4.05 -6.08
C HIS A 124 -3.45 4.91 -7.22
N LEU A 125 -4.32 5.34 -8.14
CA LEU A 125 -3.93 6.14 -9.30
C LEU A 125 -3.38 7.51 -8.90
N VAL A 126 -4.04 8.18 -7.96
CA VAL A 126 -3.61 9.50 -7.47
C VAL A 126 -2.25 9.40 -6.78
N LEU A 127 -2.06 8.40 -5.92
CA LEU A 127 -0.80 8.24 -5.20
C LEU A 127 0.33 7.76 -6.10
N ASP A 128 0.07 6.97 -7.13
CA ASP A 128 1.10 6.64 -8.12
C ASP A 128 1.54 7.89 -8.89
N GLU A 129 0.61 8.65 -9.47
CA GLU A 129 0.93 9.89 -10.20
C GLU A 129 1.65 10.92 -9.31
N TYR A 130 1.21 11.08 -8.06
CA TYR A 130 1.87 11.98 -7.13
C TYR A 130 3.26 11.48 -6.73
N SER A 131 3.41 10.16 -6.52
CA SER A 131 4.71 9.56 -6.20
C SER A 131 5.70 9.66 -7.36
N ASP A 132 5.23 9.53 -8.61
CA ASP A 132 6.05 9.69 -9.80
C ASP A 132 6.54 11.14 -9.93
N ALA A 133 5.68 12.12 -9.66
CA ALA A 133 6.07 13.52 -9.62
C ALA A 133 7.16 13.79 -8.56
N LEU A 134 7.02 13.24 -7.35
CA LEU A 134 8.05 13.33 -6.31
C LEU A 134 9.36 12.64 -6.72
N MET A 135 9.28 11.50 -7.40
CA MET A 135 10.48 10.81 -7.87
C MET A 135 11.25 11.66 -8.90
N LEU A 136 10.56 12.40 -9.78
CA LEU A 136 11.20 13.34 -10.70
C LEU A 136 11.98 14.45 -9.98
N GLU A 137 11.47 14.92 -8.83
CA GLU A 137 12.18 15.91 -8.00
C GLU A 137 13.44 15.35 -7.33
N LEU A 138 13.45 14.04 -7.04
CA LEU A 138 14.59 13.34 -6.44
C LEU A 138 15.65 12.88 -7.46
N GLN A 139 15.31 12.83 -8.75
CA GLN A 139 16.26 12.39 -9.80
C GLN A 139 17.61 13.14 -9.81
N PRO A 140 17.68 14.47 -9.63
CA PRO A 140 18.94 15.20 -9.65
C PRO A 140 19.92 14.80 -8.54
N SER A 141 19.45 14.33 -7.38
CA SER A 141 20.28 13.81 -6.29
C SER A 141 20.60 12.32 -6.42
N GLY A 142 20.00 11.63 -7.41
CA GLY A 142 20.08 10.17 -7.55
C GLY A 142 19.30 9.41 -6.49
N GLU A 143 18.51 10.10 -5.68
CA GLU A 143 17.67 9.51 -4.65
C GLU A 143 16.38 8.94 -5.25
N LYS A 144 15.77 8.00 -4.53
CA LYS A 144 14.48 7.40 -4.87
C LYS A 144 13.49 7.62 -3.74
N LEU A 145 12.20 7.62 -4.08
CA LEU A 145 11.16 7.49 -3.08
C LEU A 145 11.24 6.08 -2.47
N GLY A 146 11.45 5.99 -1.16
CA GLY A 146 11.63 4.72 -0.49
C GLY A 146 10.30 4.01 -0.22
N ALA A 147 9.33 4.75 0.33
CA ALA A 147 8.01 4.20 0.66
C ALA A 147 6.92 5.27 0.77
N ILE A 148 5.66 4.83 0.75
CA ILE A 148 4.49 5.60 1.16
C ILE A 148 3.98 5.03 2.48
N ARG A 149 3.84 5.86 3.51
CA ARG A 149 3.39 5.47 4.85
C ARG A 149 2.04 6.10 5.17
N CYS A 150 1.11 5.32 5.70
CA CYS A 150 -0.24 5.81 6.02
C CYS A 150 -0.80 5.16 7.28
N PRO A 151 -1.11 5.96 8.33
CA PRO A 151 -1.99 5.52 9.40
C PRO A 151 -3.40 5.32 8.86
N PHE A 152 -3.91 4.09 8.95
CA PHE A 152 -5.25 3.72 8.51
C PHE A 152 -6.12 3.36 9.70
N THR A 153 -7.27 4.03 9.82
CA THR A 153 -8.32 3.63 10.76
C THR A 153 -9.39 2.87 10.00
N SER A 154 -9.64 1.61 10.37
CA SER A 154 -10.63 0.80 9.67
C SER A 154 -11.30 -0.26 10.53
N GLY A 155 -12.39 -0.83 10.02
CA GLY A 155 -13.19 -1.83 10.71
C GLY A 155 -14.17 -1.23 11.72
N ARG A 156 -14.93 -2.10 12.39
CA ARG A 156 -15.89 -1.67 13.43
C ARG A 156 -15.15 -1.01 14.59
N ILE A 157 -15.78 0.00 15.19
CA ILE A 157 -15.28 0.61 16.43
C ILE A 157 -15.14 -0.43 17.54
N VAL A 158 -14.14 -0.28 18.40
CA VAL A 158 -13.87 -1.26 19.47
C VAL A 158 -14.97 -1.25 20.54
N TYR A 159 -15.51 -0.07 20.85
CA TYR A 159 -16.64 0.17 21.76
C TYR A 159 -17.42 1.42 21.31
N GLU A 160 -18.64 1.59 21.83
CA GLU A 160 -19.53 2.70 21.46
C GLU A 160 -18.87 4.08 21.71
N GLY A 161 -18.94 4.97 20.73
CA GLY A 161 -18.32 6.30 20.78
C GLY A 161 -16.79 6.32 20.58
N SER A 162 -16.15 5.17 20.37
CA SER A 162 -14.70 5.10 20.13
C SER A 162 -14.31 5.55 18.72
N TRP A 163 -13.12 6.13 18.60
CA TRP A 163 -12.43 6.38 17.33
C TRP A 163 -11.48 5.24 16.94
N PHE A 164 -11.28 4.25 17.82
CA PHE A 164 -10.44 3.10 17.53
C PHE A 164 -11.21 2.09 16.67
N GLY A 165 -10.80 1.98 15.41
CA GLY A 165 -11.25 0.89 14.54
C GLY A 165 -10.52 -0.40 14.88
N ARG A 166 -11.24 -1.53 14.91
CA ARG A 166 -10.67 -2.88 15.20
C ARG A 166 -9.61 -3.34 14.21
N ARG A 167 -9.47 -2.68 13.06
CA ARG A 167 -8.46 -2.95 12.04
C ARG A 167 -7.60 -1.71 11.78
N SER A 168 -7.47 -0.83 12.77
CA SER A 168 -6.58 0.32 12.63
C SER A 168 -5.13 -0.14 12.66
N CYS A 169 -4.33 0.31 11.70
CA CYS A 169 -2.93 -0.06 11.55
C CYS A 169 -2.18 1.05 10.83
N VAL A 170 -0.85 1.01 10.88
CA VAL A 170 -0.02 1.80 9.96
C VAL A 170 0.40 0.88 8.83
N MET A 171 0.04 1.27 7.61
CA MET A 171 0.43 0.59 6.40
C MET A 171 1.60 1.30 5.73
N LEU A 172 2.47 0.52 5.11
CA LEU A 172 3.60 0.99 4.34
C LEU A 172 3.55 0.34 2.95
N CYS A 173 3.68 1.12 1.90
CA CYS A 173 3.91 0.66 0.53
C CYS A 173 5.36 0.94 0.17
N LEU A 174 6.20 -0.10 0.18
CA LEU A 174 7.61 -0.01 -0.18
C LEU A 174 7.74 0.17 -1.69
N LYS A 175 8.48 1.21 -2.09
CA LYS A 175 8.72 1.58 -3.49
C LYS A 175 10.15 1.19 -3.93
N ASP A 176 11.11 1.27 -3.02
CA ASP A 176 12.48 0.77 -3.22
C ASP A 176 12.74 -0.51 -2.41
N PHE A 177 12.74 -1.65 -3.09
CA PHE A 177 12.93 -2.96 -2.44
C PHE A 177 14.35 -3.16 -1.90
N GLY A 178 15.33 -2.35 -2.36
CA GLY A 178 16.69 -2.37 -1.82
C GLY A 178 16.79 -1.86 -0.38
N LEU A 179 15.73 -1.25 0.15
CA LEU A 179 15.65 -0.77 1.54
C LEU A 179 15.25 -1.87 2.53
N MET A 180 14.90 -3.06 2.05
CA MET A 180 14.58 -4.19 2.91
C MET A 180 15.87 -4.85 3.44
N SER A 181 16.02 -4.89 4.75
CA SER A 181 17.13 -5.54 5.46
C SER A 181 16.60 -6.48 6.54
N GLY A 182 17.22 -7.66 6.70
CA GLY A 182 16.71 -8.67 7.62
C GLY A 182 15.40 -9.31 7.12
N PHE A 183 15.30 -10.62 7.27
CA PHE A 183 14.20 -11.38 6.74
C PHE A 183 13.97 -12.59 7.63
N GLU A 184 12.78 -12.67 8.24
CA GLU A 184 12.37 -13.81 9.05
C GLU A 184 10.97 -14.27 8.63
N ILE A 185 10.80 -15.58 8.45
CA ILE A 185 9.52 -16.18 8.06
C ILE A 185 8.89 -16.85 9.28
N HIS A 186 7.71 -16.36 9.65
CA HIS A 186 6.84 -16.97 10.65
C HIS A 186 5.74 -17.76 9.93
N SER A 187 5.47 -19.00 10.30
CA SER A 187 4.42 -19.83 9.67
C SER A 187 3.86 -20.88 10.62
N GLY A 188 2.76 -21.54 10.22
CA GLY A 188 2.19 -22.68 10.97
C GLY A 188 1.40 -22.28 12.22
N PHE A 189 0.74 -21.12 12.18
CA PHE A 189 0.03 -20.49 13.29
C PHE A 189 -1.49 -20.35 13.07
#